data_AF-A0A7M4AJN3-F1
#
_entry.id   AF-A0A7M4AJN3-F1
#
_cell.length_a   1.000
_cell.length_b   1.000
_cell.length_c   1.000
_cell.angle_alpha   90.00
_cell.angle_beta   90.00
_cell.angle_gamma   90.00
#
_symmetry.space_group_name_H-M   'P 1'
#
loop_
_entity.id
_entity.type
_entity.pdbx_description
1 polymer ?
#
loop_
_entity_poly.entity_id
_entity_poly.type
_entity_poly.pdbx_seq_one_letter_code
_entity_poly.pdbx_strand_id
1 'polypeptide(L)' 'MLDVRNLGVVPYEEAQSLMRALQTQRLEGTIPDTLLLLSHPEVVTVGPRARNDGVRPPADYRTVNVD' A
#
# COMPACT_ATOMS: atom_id res chain seq x y z
N MET A 1 -17.35 -2.72 -14.59
CA MET A 1 -16.12 -3.12 -15.30
C MET A 1 -14.96 -2.94 -14.33
N LEU A 2 -13.96 -3.81 -14.36
CA LEU A 2 -12.78 -3.77 -13.48
C LEU A 2 -11.57 -3.24 -14.28
N ASP A 3 -10.87 -2.24 -13.78
CA ASP A 3 -9.58 -1.77 -14.32
C ASP A 3 -8.43 -2.55 -13.68
N VAL A 4 -7.51 -3.10 -14.47
CA VAL A 4 -6.38 -3.90 -13.96
C VAL A 4 -5.08 -3.25 -14.40
N ARG A 5 -4.22 -2.87 -13.45
CA ARG A 5 -2.95 -2.17 -13.71
C ARG A 5 -1.76 -2.99 -13.24
N ASN A 6 -0.85 -3.29 -14.16
CA ASN A 6 0.45 -3.88 -13.85
C ASN A 6 1.49 -2.76 -13.72
N LEU A 7 2.00 -2.53 -12.51
CA LEU A 7 2.89 -1.40 -12.20
C LEU A 7 4.37 -1.80 -12.00
N GLY A 8 4.67 -3.10 -11.99
CA GLY A 8 6.03 -3.59 -11.75
C GLY A 8 6.47 -3.36 -10.31
N VAL A 9 7.72 -2.95 -10.12
CA VAL A 9 8.30 -2.68 -8.79
C VAL A 9 8.05 -1.22 -8.42
N VAL A 10 7.36 -0.97 -7.30
CA VAL A 10 6.97 0.37 -6.85
C VAL A 10 7.33 0.54 -5.37
N PRO A 11 7.93 1.65 -4.93
CA PRO A 11 8.13 1.94 -3.50
C PRO A 11 6.81 1.91 -2.72
N TYR A 12 6.85 1.43 -1.48
CA TYR A 12 5.63 1.22 -0.68
C TYR A 12 4.82 2.50 -0.47
N GLU A 13 5.47 3.62 -0.11
CA GLU A 13 4.76 4.88 0.15
C GLU A 13 4.13 5.47 -1.13
N GLU A 14 4.77 5.28 -2.29
CA GLU A 14 4.23 5.70 -3.58
C GLU A 14 2.98 4.90 -3.94
N ALA A 15 3.03 3.57 -3.77
CA ALA A 15 1.87 2.72 -3.95
C ALA A 15 0.74 3.07 -2.98
N GLN A 16 1.06 3.37 -1.72
CA GLN A 16 0.07 3.80 -0.73
C GLN A 16 -0.59 5.13 -1.11
N SER A 17 0.18 6.09 -1.63
CA SER A 17 -0.35 7.36 -2.10
C SER A 17 -1.27 7.18 -3.31
N LEU A 18 -0.87 6.33 -4.26
CA LEU A 18 -1.71 5.95 -5.41
C LEU A 18 -3.01 5.28 -4.96
N MET A 19 -2.93 4.33 -4.01
CA MET A 19 -4.12 3.66 -3.46
C MET A 19 -5.09 4.64 -2.82
N ARG A 20 -4.62 5.62 -2.04
CA ARG A 20 -5.48 6.66 -1.44
C ARG A 20 -6.15 7.52 -2.51
N ALA A 21 -5.41 7.95 -3.54
CA ALA A 21 -5.95 8.74 -4.62
C ALA A 21 -7.03 7.98 -5.42
N LEU A 22 -6.79 6.71 -5.75
CA LEU A 22 -7.76 5.86 -6.44
C LEU A 22 -8.98 5.56 -5.57
N GLN A 23 -8.79 5.36 -4.26
CA GLN A 23 -9.89 5.18 -3.32
C GLN A 23 -10.83 6.40 -3.32
N THR A 24 -10.28 7.61 -3.25
CA THR A 24 -11.09 8.85 -3.35
C THR A 24 -11.87 8.90 -4.66
N GLN A 25 -11.22 8.71 -5.80
CA GLN A 25 -11.87 8.70 -7.10
C GLN A 25 -12.99 7.64 -7.19
N ARG A 26 -12.75 6.46 -6.60
CA ARG A 26 -13.73 5.38 -6.59
C ARG A 26 -14.95 5.71 -5.74
N LEU A 27 -14.77 6.36 -4.59
CA LEU A 27 -15.86 6.82 -3.72
C LEU A 27 -16.69 7.92 -4.41
N GLU A 28 -16.04 8.79 -5.17
CA GLU A 28 -16.69 9.83 -5.98
C GLU A 28 -17.37 9.27 -7.26
N GLY A 29 -17.16 7.99 -7.58
CA GLY A 29 -17.70 7.35 -8.78
C GLY A 29 -17.05 7.80 -10.08
N THR A 30 -15.85 8.40 -10.02
CA THR A 30 -15.12 8.90 -11.21
C THR A 30 -14.29 7.82 -11.90
N ILE A 31 -14.04 6.70 -11.23
CA ILE A 31 -13.36 5.51 -11.80
C ILE A 31 -14.09 4.21 -11.46
N PRO A 32 -13.94 3.15 -12.27
CA PRO A 32 -14.36 1.80 -11.89
C PRO A 32 -13.53 1.22 -10.73
N ASP A 33 -13.96 0.06 -10.21
CA ASP A 33 -13.11 -0.76 -9.35
C ASP A 33 -11.76 -0.98 -10.04
N THR A 34 -10.66 -0.89 -9.28
CA THR A 34 -9.29 -0.98 -9.81
C THR A 34 -8.50 -2.02 -9.03
N LEU A 35 -7.85 -2.95 -9.73
CA LEU A 35 -6.89 -3.92 -9.19
C LEU A 35 -5.46 -3.51 -9.57
N LEU A 36 -4.61 -3.29 -8.57
CA LEU A 36 -3.19 -2.99 -8.77
C LEU A 36 -2.37 -4.27 -8.58
N LEU A 37 -1.55 -4.61 -9.57
CA LEU A 37 -0.59 -5.70 -9.54
C LEU A 37 0.81 -5.12 -9.56
N LEU A 38 1.55 -5.31 -8.47
CA LEU A 38 2.87 -4.73 -8.26
C LEU A 38 3.69 -5.57 -7.28
N SER A 39 4.97 -5.24 -7.17
CA SER A 39 5.87 -5.67 -6.10
C SER A 39 6.54 -4.45 -5.47
N HIS A 40 7.13 -4.63 -4.28
CA HIS A 40 7.87 -3.58 -3.60
C HIS A 40 9.36 -3.92 -3.53
N PRO A 41 10.24 -2.90 -3.54
CA PRO A 41 11.55 -3.04 -2.91
C PRO A 41 11.39 -3.56 -1.47
N GLU A 42 12.45 -4.14 -0.91
CA GLU A 42 12.43 -4.69 0.44
C GLU A 42 11.88 -3.69 1.47
N VAL A 43 10.84 -4.12 2.20
CA VAL A 43 10.14 -3.30 3.18
C VAL A 43 9.44 -4.18 4.20
N VAL A 44 9.46 -3.77 5.47
CA VAL A 44 8.59 -4.33 6.50
C VAL A 44 7.44 -3.37 6.76
N THR A 45 6.21 -3.88 6.71
CA THR A 45 5.01 -3.12 7.07
C THR A 45 4.52 -3.54 8.45
N VAL A 46 4.29 -2.59 9.33
CA VAL A 46 3.78 -2.86 10.69
C VAL A 46 2.37 -2.33 10.80
N GLY A 47 1.41 -3.25 10.90
CA GLY A 47 0.00 -2.89 11.09
C GLY A 47 -0.34 -2.46 12.52
N PRO A 48 -1.54 -1.90 12.74
CA PRO A 48 -1.92 -1.31 14.03
C PRO A 48 -1.86 -2.31 15.18
N ARG A 49 -2.29 -3.56 14.93
CA ARG A 49 -2.25 -4.63 15.91
C ARG A 49 -0.82 -5.03 16.28
N ALA A 50 0.05 -5.24 15.29
CA ALA A 50 1.45 -5.59 15.53
C ALA A 50 2.17 -4.49 16.32
N ARG A 51 1.85 -3.22 16.03
CA ARG A 51 2.38 -2.08 16.79
C ARG A 51 1.90 -2.10 18.25
N ASN A 52 0.62 -2.37 18.49
CA ASN A 52 0.04 -2.46 19.84
C ASN A 52 0.60 -3.65 20.64
N ASP A 53 0.89 -4.75 19.97
CA ASP A 53 1.49 -5.96 20.55
C ASP A 53 3.01 -5.83 20.78
N GLY A 54 3.60 -4.65 20.50
CA GLY A 54 5.02 -4.37 20.71
C GLY A 54 5.95 -4.99 19.67
N VAL A 55 5.41 -5.53 18.57
CA VAL A 55 6.20 -6.12 17.49
C VAL A 55 7.01 -5.03 16.80
N ARG A 56 8.33 -5.27 16.69
CA ARG A 56 9.29 -4.39 16.04
C ARG A 56 10.07 -5.19 15.01
N PRO A 57 10.20 -4.71 13.77
CA PRO A 57 11.17 -5.27 12.84
C PRO A 57 12.61 -5.06 13.34
N PRO A 58 13.57 -5.84 12.83
CA PRO A 58 14.98 -5.60 13.06
C PRO A 58 15.37 -4.17 12.63
N ALA A 59 16.33 -3.57 13.34
CA ALA A 59 16.64 -2.14 13.22
C ALA A 59 17.20 -1.72 11.86
N ASP A 60 17.74 -2.67 11.10
CA ASP A 60 18.33 -2.49 9.78
C ASP A 60 17.32 -2.51 8.62
N TYR A 61 16.04 -2.80 8.89
CA TYR A 61 15.01 -2.87 7.86
C TYR A 61 14.27 -1.55 7.66
N ARG A 62 14.08 -1.18 6.39
CA ARG A 62 13.13 -0.13 6.02
C ARG A 62 11.74 -0.53 6.50
N THR A 63 11.15 0.30 7.36
CA THR A 63 9.88 0.00 8.01
C THR A 63 8.87 1.09 7.77
N VAL A 64 7.65 0.71 7.34
CA VAL A 64 6.52 1.62 7.18
C VAL A 64 5.41 1.21 8.14
N ASN A 65 4.90 2.18 8.90
CA ASN A 65 3.70 1.99 9.70
C ASN A 65 2.48 2.08 8.79
N VAL A 66 1.61 1.08 8.88
CA VAL A 66 0.36 1.06 8.12
C VAL A 66 -0.79 1.20 9.11
N ASP A 67 -1.71 2.11 8.81
CA ASP A 67 -2.91 2.39 9.60
C ASP A 67 -4.10 1.57 9.10
#